data_AF-A0A8H7DSG3-F1
#
_entry.id   AF-A0A8H7DSG3-F1
#
_cell.length_a   1.000
_cell.length_b   1.000
_cell.length_c   1.000
_cell.angle_alpha   90.00
_cell.angle_beta   90.00
_cell.angle_gamma   90.00
#
_symmetry.space_group_name_H-M   'P 1'
#
loop_
_entity.id
_entity.type
_entity.pdbx_description
1 polymer ?
#
loop_
_entity_poly.entity_id
_entity_poly.type
_entity_poly.pdbx_seq_one_letter_code
_entity_poly.pdbx_strand_id
1 'polypeptide(L)'
;MSSQASATITGLAVLENPRFYDTKQSNSFVFDTQFYLTPHVTLVAQLRYYNAKGDHFDPMGQYVVCSTIAKTQEGAKLGSLDIKPEEYHVVGDIIWVRRLLVFYMWPLPEIIVCNPWLP
;
A
#
# COMPACT_ATOMS: atom_id res chain seq x y z
N MET A 1 -2.00 6.42 31.08
CA MET A 1 -0.90 6.91 30.21
C MET A 1 -0.92 6.08 28.94
N SER A 2 -1.33 6.64 27.79
CA SER A 2 -1.18 5.93 26.51
C SER A 2 0.24 6.19 26.00
N SER A 3 1.06 5.15 25.89
CA SER A 3 2.33 5.27 25.17
C SER A 3 2.01 5.44 23.69
N GLN A 4 2.27 6.62 23.12
CA GLN A 4 2.26 6.76 21.67
C GLN A 4 3.48 6.01 21.13
N ALA A 5 3.25 4.85 20.53
CA ALA A 5 4.26 4.08 19.81
C ALA A 5 4.05 4.28 18.31
N SER A 6 5.13 4.59 17.60
CA SER A 6 5.16 4.63 16.14
C SER A 6 6.08 3.53 15.64
N ALA A 7 5.67 2.84 14.57
CA ALA A 7 6.45 1.79 13.93
C ALA A 7 6.53 2.08 12.43
N THR A 8 7.71 1.85 11.85
CA THR A 8 7.90 1.91 10.39
C THR A 8 8.11 0.50 9.89
N ILE A 9 7.34 0.10 8.87
CA ILE A 9 7.46 -1.18 8.20
C ILE A 9 8.02 -0.92 6.80
N THR A 10 9.14 -1.57 6.48
CA THR A 10 9.69 -1.60 5.12
C THR A 10 9.74 -3.04 4.67
N GLY A 11 9.14 -3.35 3.52
CA GLY A 11 9.08 -4.71 3.01
C GLY A 11 8.42 -4.78 1.65
N LEU A 12 8.30 -6.01 1.14
CA LEU A 12 7.54 -6.28 -0.08
C LEU A 12 6.05 -6.39 0.29
N ALA A 13 5.23 -5.71 -0.50
CA ALA A 13 3.79 -5.76 -0.38
C ALA A 13 3.17 -6.08 -1.74
N VAL A 14 2.20 -7.00 -1.75
CA VAL A 14 1.36 -7.24 -2.92
C VAL A 14 0.06 -6.48 -2.72
N LEU A 15 -0.26 -5.57 -3.64
CA LEU A 15 -1.51 -4.83 -3.68
C LEU A 15 -2.45 -5.55 -4.65
N GLU A 16 -3.61 -5.98 -4.16
CA GLU A 16 -4.58 -6.79 -4.88
C GLU A 16 -5.97 -6.15 -4.84
N ASN A 17 -6.84 -6.62 -5.74
CA ASN A 17 -8.27 -6.31 -5.77
C ASN A 17 -8.59 -4.82 -5.63
N PRO A 18 -8.12 -3.95 -6.54
CA PRO A 18 -8.45 -2.53 -6.50
C PRO A 18 -9.97 -2.34 -6.56
N ARG A 19 -10.53 -1.69 -5.55
CA ARG A 19 -11.95 -1.34 -5.46
C ARG A 19 -12.12 0.17 -5.35
N PHE A 20 -13.18 0.71 -5.93
CA PHE A 20 -13.55 2.10 -5.69
C PHE A 20 -14.00 2.25 -4.22
N TYR A 21 -13.47 3.27 -3.55
CA TYR A 21 -13.78 3.56 -2.15
C TYR A 21 -15.21 4.08 -1.96
N ASP A 22 -15.69 4.93 -2.88
CA ASP A 22 -17.05 5.46 -2.90
C ASP A 22 -17.47 5.66 -4.36
N THR A 23 -18.70 5.29 -4.70
CA THR A 23 -19.27 5.50 -6.04
C THR A 23 -19.40 6.99 -6.38
N LYS A 24 -19.37 7.88 -5.38
CA LYS A 24 -19.34 9.34 -5.57
C LYS A 24 -17.93 9.93 -5.68
N GLN A 25 -16.90 9.23 -5.20
CA GLN A 25 -15.50 9.65 -5.27
C GLN A 25 -14.72 8.67 -6.15
N SER A 26 -14.87 8.81 -7.47
CA SER A 26 -14.27 7.94 -8.49
C SER A 26 -12.74 7.88 -8.47
N ASN A 27 -12.09 8.77 -7.73
CA ASN A 27 -10.63 8.91 -7.71
C ASN A 27 -9.99 8.21 -6.51
N SER A 28 -10.77 7.60 -5.63
CA SER A 28 -10.26 6.89 -4.45
C SER A 28 -10.33 5.37 -4.67
N PHE A 29 -9.18 4.70 -4.52
CA PHE A 29 -9.05 3.26 -4.63
C PHE A 29 -8.73 2.66 -3.26
N VAL A 30 -9.18 1.42 -3.04
CA VAL A 30 -8.82 0.60 -1.90
C VAL A 30 -8.15 -0.66 -2.42
N PHE A 31 -7.04 -1.03 -1.79
CA PHE A 31 -6.27 -2.22 -2.10
C PHE A 31 -6.24 -3.15 -0.90
N ASP A 32 -6.44 -4.42 -1.15
CA ASP A 32 -6.03 -5.46 -0.21
C ASP A 32 -4.52 -5.59 -0.33
N THR A 33 -3.82 -5.51 0.80
CA THR A 33 -2.37 -5.47 0.83
C THR A 33 -1.83 -6.54 1.75
N GLN A 34 -0.90 -7.35 1.28
CA GLN A 34 -0.19 -8.33 2.10
C GLN A 34 1.27 -7.93 2.25
N PHE A 35 1.69 -7.59 3.47
CA PHE A 35 3.08 -7.31 3.80
C PHE A 35 3.80 -8.59 4.23
N TYR A 36 4.94 -8.88 3.60
CA TYR A 36 5.80 -10.00 3.95
C TYR A 36 6.95 -9.48 4.82
N LEU A 37 6.82 -9.61 6.16
CA LEU A 37 7.79 -9.08 7.11
C LEU A 37 8.95 -10.05 7.36
N THR A 38 8.62 -11.33 7.51
CA THR A 38 9.56 -12.45 7.64
C THR A 38 8.91 -13.69 6.99
N PRO A 39 9.64 -14.81 6.76
CA PRO A 39 9.09 -16.01 6.12
C PRO A 39 7.81 -16.57 6.75
N HIS A 40 7.53 -16.24 8.01
CA HIS A 40 6.38 -16.73 8.75
C HIS A 40 5.47 -15.63 9.29
N VAL A 41 5.75 -14.37 8.97
CA VAL A 41 4.98 -13.22 9.45
C VAL A 41 4.51 -12.41 8.26
N THR A 42 3.20 -12.50 8.00
CA THR A 42 2.50 -11.71 7.01
C THR A 42 1.49 -10.79 7.71
N LEU A 43 1.43 -9.53 7.30
CA LEU A 43 0.36 -8.63 7.72
C LEU A 43 -0.58 -8.38 6.57
N VAL A 44 -1.85 -8.73 6.76
CA VAL A 44 -2.95 -8.33 5.88
C VAL A 44 -3.39 -6.91 6.26
N ALA A 45 -3.48 -6.05 5.27
CA ALA A 45 -3.75 -4.63 5.39
C ALA A 45 -4.74 -4.16 4.35
N GLN A 46 -5.50 -3.12 4.67
CA GLN A 46 -6.31 -2.41 3.67
C GLN A 46 -5.77 -0.99 3.51
N LEU A 47 -5.35 -0.66 2.29
CA LEU A 47 -4.74 0.63 1.98
C LEU A 47 -5.60 1.42 1.01
N ARG A 48 -5.93 2.67 1.37
CA ARG A 48 -6.63 3.60 0.48
C ARG A 48 -5.63 4.47 -0.27
N TYR A 49 -5.86 4.70 -1.55
CA TYR A 49 -5.09 5.62 -2.38
C TYR A 49 -6.01 6.64 -3.05
N TYR A 50 -5.69 7.93 -2.89
CA TYR A 50 -6.37 8.98 -3.63
C TYR A 50 -5.59 9.32 -4.91
N ASN A 51 -6.17 8.95 -6.05
CA ASN A 51 -5.64 9.20 -7.37
C ASN A 51 -5.99 10.62 -7.85
N ALA A 52 -5.30 11.62 -7.29
CA ALA A 52 -5.50 13.02 -7.67
C ALA A 52 -5.18 13.31 -9.15
N LYS A 53 -4.30 12.51 -9.76
CA LYS A 53 -3.75 12.77 -11.10
C LYS A 53 -4.44 12.00 -12.22
N GLY A 54 -5.34 11.08 -11.89
CA GLY A 54 -5.91 10.16 -12.88
C GLY A 54 -4.89 9.15 -13.41
N ASP A 55 -3.91 8.78 -12.59
CA ASP A 55 -2.89 7.79 -12.93
C ASP A 55 -3.55 6.44 -13.26
N HIS A 56 -3.14 5.81 -14.35
CA HIS A 56 -3.58 4.48 -14.71
C HIS A 56 -2.65 3.43 -14.11
N PHE A 57 -3.23 2.43 -13.45
CA PHE A 57 -2.49 1.27 -12.95
C PHE A 57 -2.57 0.14 -13.96
N ASP A 58 -1.41 -0.41 -14.33
CA ASP A 58 -1.37 -1.65 -15.09
C ASP A 58 -1.92 -2.81 -14.26
N PRO A 59 -2.54 -3.84 -14.88
CA PRO A 59 -3.04 -5.02 -14.18
C PRO A 59 -1.97 -5.73 -13.33
N MET A 60 -0.71 -5.66 -13.75
CA MET A 60 0.45 -6.17 -13.02
C MET A 60 1.60 -5.18 -13.14
N GLY A 61 2.20 -4.79 -12.01
CA GLY A 61 3.34 -3.89 -11.99
C GLY A 61 4.01 -3.82 -10.63
N GLN A 62 5.29 -3.41 -10.61
CA GLN A 62 6.02 -3.14 -9.38
C GLN A 62 5.97 -1.65 -9.08
N TYR A 63 5.66 -1.32 -7.83
CA TYR A 63 5.52 0.06 -7.37
C TYR A 63 6.22 0.22 -6.02
N VAL A 64 6.86 1.37 -5.82
CA VAL A 64 7.23 1.83 -4.49
C VAL A 64 6.04 2.58 -3.91
N VAL A 65 5.61 2.14 -2.73
CA VAL A 65 4.46 2.70 -2.02
C VAL A 65 4.92 3.18 -0.66
N CYS A 66 4.54 4.39 -0.30
CA CYS A 66 4.64 4.90 1.06
C CYS A 66 3.25 5.13 1.62
N SER A 67 2.99 4.56 2.79
CA SER A 67 1.69 4.60 3.44
C SER A 67 1.83 4.91 4.93
N THR A 68 0.83 5.59 5.47
CA THR A 68 0.59 5.61 6.91
C THR A 68 -0.32 4.44 7.26
N ILE A 69 0.00 3.71 8.33
CA ILE A 69 -0.81 2.59 8.80
C ILE A 69 -1.15 2.74 10.28
N ALA A 70 -2.31 2.22 10.66
CA ALA A 70 -2.77 2.09 12.02
C ALA A 70 -3.22 0.66 12.27
N LYS A 71 -3.03 0.15 13.48
CA LYS A 71 -3.57 -1.15 13.90
C LYS A 71 -5.10 -1.10 13.85
N THR A 72 -5.71 -2.09 13.21
CA THR A 72 -7.18 -2.22 13.18
C THR A 72 -7.70 -2.44 14.59
N GLN A 73 -8.78 -1.74 14.93
CA GLN A 73 -9.49 -1.87 16.20
C GLN A 73 -10.94 -2.27 15.90
N GLU A 74 -11.61 -2.85 16.89
CA GLU A 74 -13.04 -3.14 16.77
C GLU A 74 -13.83 -1.85 16.50
N GLY A 75 -14.70 -1.89 15.49
CA GLY A 75 -15.44 -0.70 15.04
C GLY A 75 -14.65 0.25 14.13
N ALA A 76 -13.45 -0.14 13.68
CA ALA A 76 -12.73 0.61 12.65
C ALA A 76 -13.55 0.63 11.34
N LYS A 77 -13.64 1.82 10.73
CA LYS A 77 -14.32 2.02 9.46
C LYS A 77 -13.36 2.62 8.45
N LEU A 78 -13.32 2.06 7.25
CA LEU A 78 -12.67 2.68 6.11
C LEU A 78 -13.78 2.96 5.09
N GLY A 79 -14.32 4.18 5.16
CA GLY A 79 -15.45 4.59 4.34
C GLY A 79 -16.75 4.00 4.87
N SER A 80 -17.49 3.33 3.99
CA SER A 80 -18.75 2.64 4.32
C SER A 80 -18.56 1.18 4.73
N LEU A 81 -17.34 0.63 4.63
CA LEU A 81 -17.05 -0.72 5.07
C LEU A 81 -16.72 -0.75 6.56
N ASP A 82 -17.47 -1.58 7.29
CA ASP A 82 -17.10 -2.00 8.64
C ASP A 82 -15.96 -3.02 8.52
N ILE A 83 -14.79 -2.64 9.02
CA ILE A 83 -13.59 -3.47 8.98
C ILE A 83 -13.46 -4.21 10.28
N LYS A 84 -13.29 -5.53 10.19
CA LYS A 84 -13.06 -6.36 11.35
C LYS A 84 -11.57 -6.61 11.58
N PRO A 85 -11.10 -6.63 12.84
CA PRO A 85 -9.72 -6.97 13.16
C PRO A 85 -9.30 -8.37 12.68
N GLU A 86 -10.24 -9.31 12.52
CA GLU A 86 -9.95 -10.62 11.93
C GLU A 86 -9.67 -10.59 10.42
N GLU A 87 -10.12 -9.56 9.70
CA GLU A 87 -9.93 -9.46 8.25
C GLU A 87 -8.64 -8.72 7.92
N TYR A 88 -8.35 -7.63 8.63
CA TYR A 88 -7.17 -6.80 8.41
C TYR A 88 -6.48 -6.48 9.73
N HIS A 89 -5.18 -6.73 9.79
CA HIS A 89 -4.35 -6.41 10.95
C HIS A 89 -4.11 -4.91 11.07
N VAL A 90 -3.98 -4.24 9.92
CA VAL A 90 -3.74 -2.79 9.83
C VAL A 90 -4.56 -2.16 8.71
N VAL A 91 -4.87 -0.88 8.85
CA VAL A 91 -5.53 -0.05 7.85
C VAL A 91 -4.71 1.21 7.60
N GLY A 92 -4.81 1.80 6.42
CA GLY A 92 -3.95 2.94 6.12
C GLY A 92 -4.27 3.70 4.85
N ASP A 93 -3.50 4.76 4.64
CA ASP A 93 -3.55 5.65 3.49
C ASP A 93 -2.20 5.66 2.78
N ILE A 94 -2.22 5.46 1.46
CA ILE A 94 -1.07 5.62 0.57
C ILE A 94 -0.87 7.11 0.34
N ILE A 95 0.25 7.62 0.84
CA ILE A 95 0.66 9.02 0.69
C ILE A 95 1.22 9.26 -0.71
N TRP A 96 2.05 8.33 -1.19
CA TRP A 96 2.59 8.38 -2.54
C TRP A 96 2.87 7.00 -3.08
N VAL A 97 2.73 6.89 -4.40
CA VAL A 97 3.02 5.70 -5.19
C VAL A 97 3.87 6.09 -6.40
N ARG A 98 4.86 5.26 -6.72
CA ARG A 98 5.72 5.42 -7.90
C ARG A 98 5.93 4.08 -8.56
N ARG A 99 5.71 4.03 -9.87
CA ARG A 99 6.02 2.84 -10.66
C ARG A 99 7.53 2.62 -10.72
N LEU A 100 7.97 1.38 -10.50
CA LEU A 100 9.33 0.97 -10.79
C LEU A 100 9.42 0.62 -12.27
N LEU A 101 10.27 1.36 -12.99
CA LEU A 101 10.67 0.98 -14.33
C LEU A 101 11.90 0.08 -14.20
N VAL A 102 11.70 -1.23 -14.35
CA VAL A 102 12.83 -2.17 -14.43
C VAL A 102 13.42 -2.05 -15.84
N PHE A 103 14.55 -1.35 -15.96
CA PHE A 103 15.34 -1.35 -17.18
C PHE A 103 16.19 -2.63 -17.19
N TYR A 104 15.84 -3.58 -18.05
CA TYR A 104 16.73 -4.69 -18.36
C TYR A 104 17.84 -4.18 -19.28
N MET A 105 18.95 -3.71 -18.70
CA MET A 105 20.17 -3.42 -19.44
C MET A 105 21.09 -4.64 -19.33
N TRP A 106 21.21 -5.40 -20.42
CA TRP A 106 22.14 -6.52 -20.53
C TRP A 106 23.55 -5.97 -20.81
N PRO A 107 24.65 -6.46 -20.19
CA PRO A 107 24.75 -7.61 -19.30
C PRO A 107 25.18 -7.22 -17.87
N LEU A 108 24.27 -7.31 -16.89
CA LEU A 108 24.49 -7.73 -15.48
C LEU A 108 23.24 -7.36 -14.63
N PRO A 109 22.87 -8.15 -13.61
CA PRO A 109 21.67 -7.94 -12.81
C PRO A 109 21.99 -7.00 -11.63
N GLU A 110 22.23 -5.72 -11.90
CA GLU A 110 22.06 -4.72 -10.86
C GLU A 110 20.66 -4.14 -11.01
N ILE A 111 19.79 -4.42 -10.03
CA ILE A 111 18.56 -3.68 -9.88
C ILE A 111 18.98 -2.24 -9.54
N ILE A 112 19.09 -1.41 -10.57
CA ILE A 112 19.22 0.03 -10.38
C ILE A 112 17.86 0.50 -9.87
N VAL A 113 17.70 0.53 -8.55
CA VAL A 113 16.63 1.28 -7.91
C VAL A 113 16.96 2.75 -8.20
N CYS A 114 16.33 3.30 -9.23
CA CYS A 114 16.41 4.74 -9.49
C CYS A 114 15.95 5.45 -8.22
N ASN A 115 16.89 6.11 -7.56
CA ASN A 115 16.63 6.84 -6.33
C ASN A 115 15.58 7.93 -6.65
N PRO A 116 14.38 7.91 -6.06
CA PRO A 116 13.32 8.88 -6.36
C PRO A 116 13.64 10.31 -5.87
N TRP A 117 14.83 10.53 -5.29
CA TRP A 117 15.32 11.78 -4.74
C TRP A 117 16.40 12.48 -5.56
N LEU A 118 16.73 12.01 -6.77
CA LEU A 118 17.62 12.76 -7.66
C LEU A 118 16.81 13.83 -8.44
N PRO A 119 17.26 15.09 -8.44
CA PRO A 119 16.54 16.23 -9.03
C PRO A 119 16.39 16.14 -10.56
#